data_AF-A0A1M7Y2D7-F1
#
_entry.id   AF-A0A1M7Y2D7-F1
#
_cell.length_a   1.000
_cell.length_b   1.000
_cell.length_c   1.000
_cell.angle_alpha   90.00
_cell.angle_beta   90.00
_cell.angle_gamma   90.00
#
_symmetry.space_group_name_H-M   'P 1'
#
loop_
_entity.id
_entity.type
_entity.pdbx_description
1 polymer ?
#
loop_
_entity_poly.entity_id
_entity_poly.type
_entity_poly.pdbx_seq_one_letter_code
_entity_poly.pdbx_strand_id
1 'polypeptide(L)'
;MNPVSNFKKAALVFLSVALFALFLPGSYLQIHLRSIYHLWECGHIILFFLSSYCLLLFFPRLSRLPLFHFSFAVLVMVLILAISVEGLQGWVSGKGIEPADVVGDLAGASLFLSYTSWRRRVENILIHGIAFLLAFFVLWPALSSFADELLARYQFPLLADFETPFEISRFEGKTGSAARSGQYAYHGQYSARLSFYPYPLIKPHLLIAAKGGRRL
;
A
#
# COMPACT_ATOMS: atom_id res chain seq x y z
N MET A 1 -32.74 -19.85 -13.53
CA MET A 1 -31.96 -18.99 -12.61
C MET A 1 -31.62 -17.69 -13.33
N ASN A 2 -31.83 -16.52 -12.72
CA ASN A 2 -31.47 -15.25 -13.35
C ASN A 2 -29.94 -15.09 -13.40
N PRO A 3 -29.31 -14.95 -14.57
CA PRO A 3 -27.84 -14.83 -14.68
C PRO A 3 -27.29 -13.64 -13.87
N VAL A 4 -28.09 -12.57 -13.77
CA VAL A 4 -27.77 -11.38 -12.96
C VAL A 4 -27.65 -11.69 -11.47
N SER A 5 -28.44 -12.63 -10.93
CA SER A 5 -28.37 -12.96 -9.50
C SER A 5 -27.13 -13.80 -9.15
N ASN A 6 -26.69 -14.67 -10.07
CA ASN A 6 -25.47 -15.45 -9.89
C ASN A 6 -24.22 -14.56 -9.92
N PHE A 7 -24.18 -13.56 -10.82
CA PHE A 7 -23.06 -12.62 -10.89
C PHE A 7 -22.93 -11.77 -9.61
N LYS A 8 -24.04 -11.27 -9.07
CA LYS A 8 -24.03 -10.52 -7.80
C LYS A 8 -23.50 -11.35 -6.63
N LYS A 9 -23.87 -12.63 -6.56
CA LYS A 9 -23.36 -13.55 -5.53
C LYS A 9 -21.85 -13.76 -5.67
N ALA A 10 -21.35 -13.98 -6.88
CA ALA A 10 -19.91 -14.13 -7.14
C ALA A 10 -19.12 -12.87 -6.74
N ALA A 11 -19.63 -11.68 -7.09
CA ALA A 11 -19.01 -10.41 -6.71
C ALA A 11 -18.95 -10.23 -5.18
N LEU A 12 -20.02 -10.59 -4.46
CA LEU A 12 -20.02 -10.56 -2.99
C LEU A 12 -19.02 -11.54 -2.40
N VAL A 13 -18.97 -12.79 -2.88
CA VAL A 13 -18.01 -13.78 -2.40
C VAL A 13 -16.58 -13.28 -2.60
N PHE A 14 -16.26 -12.77 -3.79
CA PHE A 14 -14.95 -12.21 -4.07
C PHE A 14 -14.63 -11.02 -3.16
N LEU A 15 -15.58 -10.10 -2.96
CA LEU A 15 -15.40 -8.96 -2.06
C LEU A 15 -15.17 -9.41 -0.61
N SER A 16 -15.91 -10.41 -0.13
CA SER A 16 -15.73 -10.97 1.21
C SER A 16 -14.36 -11.63 1.37
N VAL A 17 -13.87 -12.35 0.35
CA VAL A 17 -12.52 -12.93 0.35
C VAL A 17 -11.46 -11.82 0.33
N ALA A 18 -11.63 -10.78 -0.49
CA ALA A 18 -10.70 -9.65 -0.55
C ALA A 18 -10.63 -8.89 0.77
N LEU A 19 -11.78 -8.63 1.40
CA LEU A 19 -11.85 -8.04 2.74
C LEU A 19 -11.17 -8.92 3.78
N PHE A 20 -11.49 -10.23 3.79
CA PHE A 20 -10.88 -11.18 4.73
C PHE A 20 -9.37 -11.26 4.56
N ALA A 21 -8.89 -11.31 3.31
CA ALA A 21 -7.47 -11.27 3.01
C ALA A 21 -6.85 -10.02 3.63
N LEU A 22 -7.37 -8.83 3.34
CA LEU A 22 -6.85 -7.55 3.81
C LEU A 22 -6.88 -7.37 5.34
N PHE A 23 -7.69 -8.17 6.07
CA PHE A 23 -7.65 -8.24 7.53
C PHE A 23 -6.47 -9.02 8.10
N LEU A 24 -5.79 -9.85 7.31
CA LEU A 24 -4.57 -10.54 7.72
C LEU A 24 -3.41 -9.54 7.59
N PRO A 25 -2.86 -9.01 8.69
CA PRO A 25 -1.80 -8.04 8.58
C PRO A 25 -0.59 -8.74 7.94
N GLY A 26 0.08 -8.08 6.99
CA GLY A 26 1.25 -8.66 6.31
C GLY A 26 2.36 -9.12 7.27
N SER A 27 2.39 -8.56 8.48
CA SER A 27 3.27 -8.97 9.59
C SER A 27 2.99 -10.36 10.14
N TYR A 28 1.74 -10.85 10.12
CA TYR A 28 1.40 -12.21 10.56
C TYR A 28 1.80 -13.27 9.53
N LEU A 29 1.87 -12.89 8.26
CA LEU A 29 2.26 -13.78 7.17
C LEU A 29 3.79 -14.01 7.11
N GLN A 30 4.57 -13.45 8.05
CA GLN A 30 6.04 -13.53 8.09
C GLN A 30 6.67 -13.32 6.71
N ILE A 31 6.14 -12.36 5.96
CA ILE A 31 6.53 -12.16 4.57
C ILE A 31 7.98 -11.66 4.55
N HIS A 32 8.91 -12.53 4.16
CA HIS A 32 10.34 -12.23 4.13
C HIS A 32 10.74 -11.31 2.96
N LEU A 33 9.88 -11.17 1.95
CA LEU A 33 10.14 -10.38 0.74
C LEU A 33 9.37 -9.06 0.81
N ARG A 34 10.10 -7.96 0.68
CA ARG A 34 9.57 -6.60 0.70
C ARG A 34 8.64 -6.35 -0.49
N SER A 35 8.95 -6.94 -1.65
CA SER A 35 8.08 -6.88 -2.84
C SER A 35 6.70 -7.47 -2.59
N ILE A 36 6.61 -8.59 -1.87
CA ILE A 36 5.33 -9.22 -1.52
C ILE A 36 4.58 -8.36 -0.50
N TYR A 37 5.27 -7.74 0.46
CA TYR A 37 4.66 -6.80 1.40
C TYR A 37 4.02 -5.60 0.68
N HIS A 38 4.75 -4.94 -0.23
CA HIS A 38 4.18 -3.81 -0.99
C HIS A 38 3.13 -4.24 -2.01
N LEU A 39 3.25 -5.43 -2.58
CA LEU A 39 2.22 -5.99 -3.44
C LEU A 39 0.93 -6.27 -2.66
N TRP A 40 1.04 -6.67 -1.40
CA TRP A 40 -0.08 -6.84 -0.50
C TRP A 40 -0.80 -5.52 -0.21
N GLU A 41 -0.04 -4.43 0.02
CA GLU A 41 -0.60 -3.07 0.19
C GLU A 41 -1.39 -2.63 -1.07
N CYS A 42 -1.01 -3.08 -2.26
CA CYS A 42 -1.79 -2.83 -3.48
C CYS A 42 -3.18 -3.48 -3.48
N GLY A 43 -3.46 -4.40 -2.55
CA GLY A 43 -4.78 -5.03 -2.36
C GLY A 43 -5.90 -4.00 -2.10
N HIS A 44 -5.57 -2.86 -1.48
CA HIS A 44 -6.51 -1.75 -1.29
C HIS A 44 -7.08 -1.24 -2.62
N ILE A 45 -6.26 -1.12 -3.67
CA ILE A 45 -6.72 -0.68 -5.00
C ILE A 45 -7.82 -1.61 -5.51
N ILE A 46 -7.57 -2.93 -5.45
CA ILE A 46 -8.50 -3.94 -5.96
C ILE A 46 -9.78 -3.93 -5.14
N LEU A 47 -9.66 -3.89 -3.80
CA LEU A 47 -10.78 -3.87 -2.88
C LEU A 47 -11.70 -2.67 -3.16
N PHE A 48 -11.16 -1.46 -3.21
CA PHE A 48 -11.97 -0.25 -3.37
C PHE A 48 -12.51 -0.06 -4.79
N PHE A 49 -11.80 -0.55 -5.80
CA PHE A 49 -12.34 -0.65 -7.16
C PHE A 49 -13.58 -1.55 -7.18
N LEU A 50 -13.49 -2.74 -6.59
CA LEU A 50 -14.58 -3.73 -6.61
C LEU A 50 -15.74 -3.34 -5.71
N SER A 51 -15.49 -2.71 -4.55
CA SER A 51 -16.53 -2.13 -3.70
C SER A 51 -17.32 -1.05 -4.46
N SER A 52 -16.61 -0.18 -5.19
CA SER A 52 -17.24 0.84 -6.04
C SER A 52 -18.03 0.23 -7.19
N TYR A 53 -17.53 -0.84 -7.79
CA TYR A 53 -18.27 -1.62 -8.79
C TYR A 53 -19.53 -2.29 -8.19
N CYS A 54 -19.42 -2.88 -7.01
CA CYS A 54 -20.55 -3.49 -6.28
C CYS A 54 -21.63 -2.45 -5.98
N LEU A 55 -21.27 -1.23 -5.61
CA LEU A 55 -22.22 -0.13 -5.40
C LEU A 55 -23.14 0.05 -6.64
N LEU A 56 -22.59 0.00 -7.86
CA LEU A 56 -23.41 0.03 -9.09
C LEU A 56 -24.28 -1.20 -9.28
N LEU A 57 -23.79 -2.39 -8.92
CA LEU A 57 -24.56 -3.63 -9.03
C LEU A 57 -25.78 -3.66 -8.10
N PHE A 58 -25.62 -3.16 -6.87
CA PHE A 58 -26.70 -3.13 -5.86
C PHE A 58 -27.63 -1.95 -6.05
N PHE A 59 -27.11 -0.80 -6.48
CA PHE A 59 -27.88 0.43 -6.67
C PHE A 59 -27.80 0.91 -8.12
N PRO A 60 -28.39 0.18 -9.09
CA PRO A 60 -28.29 0.52 -10.51
C PRO A 60 -28.88 1.90 -10.83
N ARG A 61 -29.76 2.45 -9.97
CA ARG A 61 -30.28 3.81 -10.12
C ARG A 61 -29.17 4.88 -10.06
N LEU A 62 -28.07 4.64 -9.35
CA LEU A 62 -26.92 5.55 -9.30
C LEU A 62 -26.26 5.72 -10.68
N SER A 63 -26.38 4.73 -11.58
CA SER A 63 -25.84 4.85 -12.94
C SER A 63 -26.50 5.94 -13.78
N ARG A 64 -27.71 6.36 -13.41
CA ARG A 64 -28.48 7.41 -14.10
C ARG A 64 -28.14 8.82 -13.61
N LEU A 65 -27.42 8.94 -12.49
CA LEU A 65 -27.03 10.25 -11.97
C LEU A 65 -25.95 10.90 -12.86
N PRO A 66 -25.91 12.23 -12.92
CA PRO A 66 -24.77 12.95 -13.50
C PRO A 66 -23.45 12.49 -12.88
N LEU A 67 -22.37 12.50 -13.66
CA LEU A 67 -21.07 11.96 -13.24
C LEU A 67 -20.61 12.56 -11.91
N PHE A 68 -20.82 13.86 -11.69
CA PHE A 68 -20.47 14.52 -10.43
C PHE A 68 -21.14 13.88 -9.19
N HIS A 69 -22.47 13.74 -9.21
CA HIS A 69 -23.24 13.16 -8.11
C HIS A 69 -22.91 11.68 -7.91
N PHE A 70 -22.66 10.97 -9.02
CA PHE A 70 -22.23 9.58 -8.97
C PHE A 70 -20.83 9.46 -8.34
N SER A 71 -19.87 10.27 -8.75
CA SER A 71 -18.53 10.31 -8.17
C SER A 71 -18.56 10.66 -6.69
N PHE A 72 -19.38 11.64 -6.29
CA PHE A 72 -19.57 12.00 -4.88
C PHE A 72 -20.10 10.81 -4.06
N ALA A 73 -21.11 10.10 -4.56
CA ALA A 73 -21.64 8.91 -3.87
C ALA A 73 -20.59 7.80 -3.73
N VAL A 74 -19.75 7.58 -4.74
CA VAL A 74 -18.62 6.63 -4.68
C VAL A 74 -17.61 7.06 -3.61
N LEU A 75 -17.21 8.33 -3.60
CA LEU A 75 -16.24 8.85 -2.62
C LEU A 75 -16.75 8.77 -1.18
N VAL A 76 -18.02 9.06 -0.93
CA VAL A 76 -18.63 8.91 0.41
C VAL A 76 -18.61 7.45 0.86
N MET A 77 -18.96 6.52 -0.03
CA MET A 77 -18.92 5.08 0.29
C MET A 77 -17.50 4.60 0.57
N VAL A 78 -16.52 5.02 -0.25
CA VAL A 78 -15.10 4.74 -0.07
C VAL A 78 -14.61 5.26 1.28
N LEU A 79 -14.96 6.50 1.65
CA LEU A 79 -14.58 7.06 2.95
C LEU A 79 -15.13 6.24 4.12
N ILE A 80 -16.42 5.87 4.07
CA ILE A 80 -17.04 5.05 5.12
C ILE A 80 -16.34 3.68 5.22
N LEU A 81 -16.07 3.05 4.07
CA LEU A 81 -15.42 1.75 4.03
C LEU A 81 -13.96 1.81 4.50
N ALA A 82 -13.19 2.82 4.08
CA ALA A 82 -11.81 3.07 4.51
C ALA A 82 -11.71 3.21 6.03
N ILE A 83 -12.53 4.10 6.61
CA ILE A 83 -12.61 4.28 8.08
C ILE A 83 -12.97 2.96 8.76
N SER A 84 -13.88 2.18 8.18
CA SER A 84 -14.29 0.89 8.75
C SER A 84 -13.17 -0.14 8.71
N VAL A 85 -12.44 -0.24 7.59
CA VAL A 85 -11.32 -1.17 7.41
C VAL A 85 -10.17 -0.78 8.33
N GLU A 86 -9.73 0.47 8.32
CA GLU A 86 -8.65 0.96 9.18
C GLU A 86 -9.01 0.83 10.66
N GLY A 87 -10.25 1.18 11.05
CA GLY A 87 -10.71 1.06 12.43
C GLY A 87 -10.72 -0.39 12.91
N LEU A 88 -11.16 -1.32 12.07
CA LEU A 88 -11.14 -2.75 12.38
C LEU A 88 -9.70 -3.31 12.37
N GLN A 89 -8.86 -2.94 11.43
CA GLN A 89 -7.44 -3.33 11.40
C GLN A 89 -6.71 -2.80 12.64
N GLY A 90 -6.94 -1.55 13.02
CA GLY A 90 -6.38 -0.95 14.24
C GLY A 90 -6.86 -1.66 15.50
N TRP A 91 -8.12 -2.10 15.54
CA TRP A 91 -8.64 -2.88 16.66
C TRP A 91 -8.04 -4.28 16.75
N VAL A 92 -7.89 -4.99 15.62
CA VAL A 92 -7.40 -6.38 15.57
C VAL A 92 -5.87 -6.47 15.73
N SER A 93 -5.14 -5.57 15.06
CA SER A 93 -3.67 -5.66 14.93
C SER A 93 -2.91 -4.57 15.69
N GLY A 94 -3.59 -3.53 16.18
CA GLY A 94 -2.95 -2.35 16.75
C GLY A 94 -2.22 -1.46 15.72
N LYS A 95 -2.41 -1.72 14.41
CA LYS A 95 -1.85 -0.90 13.32
C LYS A 95 -2.48 0.50 13.36
N GLY A 96 -1.65 1.53 13.20
CA GLY A 96 -2.13 2.90 13.02
C GLY A 96 -2.57 3.15 11.57
N ILE A 97 -3.19 4.30 11.33
CA ILE A 97 -3.53 4.76 9.98
C ILE A 97 -2.23 4.98 9.20
N GLU A 98 -2.05 4.27 8.09
CA GLU A 98 -0.91 4.46 7.20
C GLU A 98 -1.35 5.30 5.98
N PRO A 99 -0.62 6.39 5.67
CA PRO A 99 -0.97 7.22 4.52
C PRO A 99 -1.04 6.44 3.19
N ALA A 100 -0.26 5.37 3.07
CA ALA A 100 -0.28 4.49 1.91
C ALA A 100 -1.64 3.80 1.71
N ASP A 101 -2.31 3.40 2.79
CA ASP A 101 -3.63 2.75 2.76
C ASP A 101 -4.67 3.73 2.20
N VAL A 102 -4.70 4.97 2.71
CA VAL A 102 -5.58 6.05 2.21
C VAL A 102 -5.38 6.32 0.71
N VAL A 103 -4.12 6.39 0.26
CA VAL A 103 -3.81 6.60 -1.16
C VAL A 103 -4.26 5.39 -2.00
N GLY A 104 -4.08 4.16 -1.49
CA GLY A 104 -4.58 2.92 -2.09
C GLY A 104 -6.09 2.92 -2.30
N ASP A 105 -6.83 3.32 -1.28
CA ASP A 105 -8.30 3.37 -1.29
C ASP A 105 -8.81 4.37 -2.34
N LEU A 106 -8.22 5.57 -2.36
CA LEU A 106 -8.51 6.60 -3.35
C LEU A 106 -8.08 6.19 -4.76
N ALA A 107 -6.96 5.48 -4.92
CA ALA A 107 -6.52 4.94 -6.21
C ALA A 107 -7.54 3.94 -6.76
N GLY A 108 -8.02 3.00 -5.94
CA GLY A 108 -9.06 2.03 -6.35
C GLY A 108 -10.36 2.70 -6.78
N ALA A 109 -10.83 3.67 -5.99
CA ALA A 109 -12.04 4.44 -6.29
C ALA A 109 -11.89 5.26 -7.59
N SER A 110 -10.79 5.99 -7.75
CA SER A 110 -10.53 6.83 -8.91
C SER A 110 -10.35 6.01 -10.19
N LEU A 111 -9.70 4.84 -10.14
CA LEU A 111 -9.64 3.89 -11.27
C LEU A 111 -11.03 3.43 -11.70
N PHE A 112 -11.92 3.16 -10.74
CA PHE A 112 -13.29 2.79 -11.05
C PHE A 112 -14.09 3.96 -11.67
N LEU A 113 -13.91 5.18 -11.16
CA LEU A 113 -14.53 6.37 -11.74
C LEU A 113 -14.00 6.65 -13.15
N SER A 114 -12.70 6.49 -13.37
CA SER A 114 -12.04 6.54 -14.67
C SER A 114 -12.65 5.54 -15.65
N TYR A 115 -12.76 4.27 -15.25
CA TYR A 115 -13.43 3.22 -16.04
C TYR A 115 -14.89 3.57 -16.37
N THR A 116 -15.63 4.10 -15.40
CA THR A 116 -17.04 4.46 -15.59
C THR A 116 -17.20 5.69 -16.50
N SER A 117 -16.33 6.69 -16.37
CA SER A 117 -16.31 7.88 -17.24
C SER A 117 -16.09 7.49 -18.69
N TRP A 118 -15.10 6.63 -18.93
CA TRP A 118 -14.81 6.05 -20.25
C TRP A 118 -16.03 5.29 -20.81
N ARG A 119 -16.65 4.40 -20.02
CA ARG A 119 -17.85 3.65 -20.42
C ARG A 119 -19.04 4.55 -20.78
N ARG A 120 -19.19 5.69 -20.10
CA ARG A 120 -20.25 6.68 -20.37
C ARG A 120 -19.91 7.62 -21.53
N ARG A 121 -18.74 7.48 -22.16
CA ARG A 121 -18.21 8.38 -23.20
C ARG A 121 -18.17 9.84 -22.73
N VAL A 122 -17.91 10.05 -21.44
CA VAL A 122 -17.66 11.37 -20.87
C VAL A 122 -16.15 11.48 -20.71
N GLU A 123 -15.51 12.24 -21.59
CA GLU A 123 -14.08 12.48 -21.49
C GLU A 123 -13.80 13.39 -20.30
N ASN A 124 -13.10 12.86 -19.31
CA ASN A 124 -12.67 13.62 -18.14
C ASN A 124 -11.20 13.31 -17.88
N ILE A 125 -10.33 14.05 -18.57
CA ILE A 125 -8.88 13.88 -18.47
C ILE A 125 -8.36 14.04 -17.04
N LEU A 126 -9.04 14.86 -16.22
CA LEU A 126 -8.68 15.02 -14.81
C LEU A 126 -8.90 13.74 -14.01
N ILE A 127 -10.04 13.05 -14.19
CA ILE A 127 -10.30 11.78 -13.51
C ILE A 127 -9.27 10.71 -13.94
N HIS A 128 -8.97 10.62 -15.23
CA HIS A 128 -7.97 9.68 -15.73
C HIS A 128 -6.56 9.99 -15.22
N GLY A 129 -6.17 11.28 -15.22
CA GLY A 129 -4.88 11.73 -14.71
C GLY A 129 -4.72 11.47 -13.22
N ILE A 130 -5.74 11.78 -12.41
CA ILE A 130 -5.75 11.49 -10.97
C ILE A 130 -5.66 9.98 -10.72
N ALA A 131 -6.45 9.19 -11.43
CA ALA A 131 -6.44 7.73 -11.28
C ALA A 131 -5.07 7.13 -11.61
N PHE A 132 -4.46 7.59 -12.72
CA PHE A 132 -3.11 7.17 -13.11
C PHE A 132 -2.06 7.58 -12.07
N LEU A 133 -2.10 8.83 -11.61
CA LEU A 133 -1.14 9.35 -10.64
C LEU A 133 -1.20 8.59 -9.31
N LEU A 134 -2.41 8.40 -8.77
CA LEU A 134 -2.60 7.66 -7.51
C LEU A 134 -2.18 6.20 -7.66
N ALA A 135 -2.57 5.53 -8.75
CA ALA A 135 -2.15 4.16 -9.02
C ALA A 135 -0.62 4.04 -9.14
N PHE A 136 0.04 5.01 -9.78
CA PHE A 136 1.49 5.06 -9.88
C PHE A 136 2.15 5.17 -8.50
N PHE A 137 1.66 6.06 -7.63
CA PHE A 137 2.20 6.21 -6.27
C PHE A 137 2.10 4.93 -5.44
N VAL A 138 1.00 4.18 -5.58
CA VAL A 138 0.80 2.94 -4.82
C VAL A 138 1.63 1.78 -5.41
N LEU A 139 1.77 1.70 -6.73
CA LEU A 139 2.52 0.62 -7.38
C LEU A 139 4.04 0.82 -7.33
N TRP A 140 4.52 2.06 -7.18
CA TRP A 140 5.94 2.38 -7.22
C TRP A 140 6.78 1.65 -6.13
N PRO A 141 6.36 1.58 -4.85
CA PRO A 141 7.07 0.78 -3.84
C PRO A 141 7.18 -0.70 -4.20
N ALA A 142 6.13 -1.30 -4.77
CA ALA A 142 6.15 -2.70 -5.19
C ALA A 142 7.12 -2.94 -6.36
N LEU A 143 7.11 -2.06 -7.37
CA LEU A 143 8.01 -2.15 -8.51
C LEU A 143 9.48 -1.92 -8.12
N SER A 144 9.75 -0.91 -7.28
CA SER A 144 11.11 -0.60 -6.83
C SER A 144 11.69 -1.70 -5.94
N SER A 145 10.90 -2.24 -5.01
CA SER A 145 11.33 -3.38 -4.18
C SER A 145 11.56 -4.67 -4.97
N PHE A 146 10.74 -4.94 -5.99
CA PHE A 146 10.95 -6.08 -6.88
C PHE A 146 12.25 -5.95 -7.68
N ALA A 147 12.51 -4.77 -8.27
CA ALA A 147 13.74 -4.50 -9.01
C ALA A 147 14.98 -4.63 -8.11
N ASP A 148 14.89 -4.10 -6.90
CA ASP A 148 15.94 -4.17 -5.88
C ASP A 148 16.24 -5.61 -5.43
N GLU A 149 15.22 -6.40 -5.15
CA GLU A 149 15.38 -7.81 -4.77
C GLU A 149 15.97 -8.64 -5.91
N LEU A 150 15.57 -8.37 -7.15
CA LEU A 150 16.15 -9.02 -8.34
C LEU A 150 17.63 -8.66 -8.47
N LEU A 151 17.99 -7.39 -8.29
CA LEU A 151 19.38 -6.94 -8.35
C LEU A 151 20.24 -7.55 -7.24
N ALA A 152 19.75 -7.60 -6.00
CA ALA A 152 20.45 -8.24 -4.88
C ALA A 152 20.76 -9.71 -5.15
N ARG A 153 19.87 -10.44 -5.83
CA ARG A 153 20.13 -11.85 -6.21
C ARG A 153 21.29 -11.96 -7.20
N TYR A 154 21.41 -11.02 -8.14
CA TYR A 154 22.51 -11.01 -9.11
C TYR A 154 23.84 -10.54 -8.49
N GLN A 155 23.80 -9.71 -7.45
CA GLN A 155 24.99 -9.15 -6.80
C GLN A 155 25.54 -10.00 -5.64
N PHE A 156 24.88 -11.10 -5.27
CA PHE A 156 25.33 -11.96 -4.16
C PHE A 156 26.80 -12.40 -4.35
N PRO A 157 27.68 -12.30 -3.32
CA PRO A 157 27.40 -12.12 -1.89
C PRO A 157 27.34 -10.68 -1.38
N LEU A 158 27.31 -9.68 -2.26
CA LEU A 158 27.20 -8.27 -1.87
C LEU A 158 25.82 -8.00 -1.26
N LEU A 159 25.80 -7.55 0.00
CA LEU A 159 24.54 -7.30 0.73
C LEU A 159 23.93 -5.92 0.42
N ALA A 160 24.78 -4.90 0.36
CA ALA A 160 24.43 -3.53 -0.03
C ALA A 160 25.73 -2.77 -0.32
N ASP A 161 25.74 -1.99 -1.41
CA ASP A 161 26.79 -1.01 -1.71
C ASP A 161 26.22 0.41 -1.87
N PHE A 162 24.89 0.56 -1.86
CA PHE A 162 24.15 1.80 -1.98
C PHE A 162 24.37 2.52 -3.31
N GLU A 163 24.86 1.83 -4.34
CA GLU A 163 25.02 2.42 -5.67
C GLU A 163 23.67 2.64 -6.35
N THR A 164 22.67 1.81 -6.03
CA THR A 164 21.31 2.01 -6.51
C THR A 164 20.43 2.77 -5.52
N PRO A 165 19.50 3.63 -6.00
CA PRO A 165 18.61 4.37 -5.13
C PRO A 165 17.56 3.49 -4.43
N PHE A 166 17.39 2.23 -4.84
CA PHE A 166 16.37 1.32 -4.29
C PHE A 166 16.85 0.55 -3.05
N GLU A 167 18.17 0.48 -2.84
CA GLU A 167 18.76 -0.18 -1.68
C GLU A 167 18.49 0.58 -0.38
N ILE A 168 18.38 1.92 -0.45
CA ILE A 168 18.26 2.75 0.75
C ILE A 168 17.00 2.45 1.54
N SER A 169 15.90 2.12 0.85
CA SER A 169 14.62 1.79 1.48
C SER A 169 14.65 0.45 2.22
N ARG A 170 15.72 -0.35 2.12
CA ARG A 170 15.91 -1.56 2.96
C ARG A 170 16.25 -1.20 4.40
N PHE A 171 16.79 0.01 4.60
CA PHE A 171 17.32 0.48 5.87
C PHE A 171 16.44 1.60 6.48
N GLU A 172 15.33 1.95 5.84
CA GLU A 172 14.31 2.81 6.42
C GLU A 172 13.53 2.05 7.49
N GLY A 173 13.27 2.70 8.63
CA GLY A 173 12.57 2.08 9.74
C GLY A 173 11.83 3.10 10.60
N LYS A 174 11.03 2.61 11.55
CA LYS A 174 10.19 3.48 12.41
C LYS A 174 11.00 4.44 13.30
N THR A 175 12.30 4.17 13.50
CA THR A 175 13.14 4.82 14.52
C THR A 175 14.27 5.65 13.91
N GLY A 176 14.33 5.73 12.58
CA GLY A 176 15.35 6.50 11.87
C GLY A 176 15.08 6.55 10.37
N SER A 177 15.72 7.50 9.71
CA SER A 177 15.74 7.63 8.27
C SER A 177 17.07 7.16 7.70
N ALA A 178 17.03 6.65 6.47
CA ALA A 178 18.20 6.30 5.70
C ALA A 178 18.27 7.20 4.47
N ALA A 179 19.44 7.75 4.17
CA ALA A 179 19.68 8.55 2.97
C ALA A 179 20.99 8.13 2.31
N ARG A 180 21.03 8.15 0.98
CA ARG A 180 22.27 7.91 0.23
C ARG A 180 23.21 9.11 0.37
N SER A 181 24.49 8.87 0.66
CA SER A 181 25.51 9.90 0.86
C SER A 181 26.77 9.57 0.07
N GLY A 182 27.34 10.56 -0.63
CA GLY A 182 28.65 10.46 -1.28
C GLY A 182 29.80 11.01 -0.45
N GLN A 183 29.56 11.37 0.83
CA GLN A 183 30.59 12.00 1.67
C GLN A 183 31.68 11.00 2.13
N TYR A 184 31.28 9.77 2.40
CA TYR A 184 32.15 8.67 2.81
C TYR A 184 31.73 7.42 2.06
N ALA A 185 32.64 6.75 1.36
CA ALA A 185 32.38 5.49 0.70
C ALA A 185 33.61 4.58 0.86
N TYR A 186 33.38 3.35 1.31
CA TYR A 186 34.43 2.33 1.39
C TYR A 186 34.58 1.59 0.05
N HIS A 187 33.46 1.38 -0.64
CA HIS A 187 33.36 0.77 -1.95
C HIS A 187 32.35 1.59 -2.77
N GLY A 188 32.61 1.78 -4.07
CA GLY A 188 31.74 2.59 -4.94
C GLY A 188 31.86 4.10 -4.70
N GLN A 189 30.80 4.83 -5.06
CA GLN A 189 30.66 6.28 -4.90
C GLN A 189 29.76 6.68 -3.73
N TYR A 190 28.95 5.76 -3.21
CA TYR A 190 27.92 6.06 -2.22
C TYR A 190 27.99 5.17 -0.97
N SER A 191 27.33 5.62 0.09
CA SER A 191 27.05 4.86 1.31
C SER A 191 25.68 5.25 1.88
N ALA A 192 25.17 4.47 2.84
CA ALA A 192 24.02 4.88 3.63
C ALA A 192 24.43 5.78 4.80
N ARG A 193 23.79 6.94 4.88
CA ARG A 193 23.72 7.76 6.08
C ARG A 193 22.44 7.41 6.83
N LEU A 194 22.60 6.88 8.04
CA LEU A 194 21.49 6.61 8.95
C LEU A 194 21.34 7.78 9.93
N SER A 195 20.12 8.25 10.11
CA SER A 195 19.78 9.30 11.08
C SER A 195 18.70 8.79 12.01
N PHE A 196 19.04 8.61 13.28
CA PHE A 196 18.13 8.11 14.29
C PHE A 196 17.42 9.28 14.96
N TYR A 197 16.11 9.16 15.14
CA TYR A 197 15.36 10.12 15.93
C TYR A 197 15.55 9.80 17.41
N PRO A 198 15.83 10.79 18.28
CA PRO A 198 15.82 10.54 19.72
C PRO A 198 14.40 10.13 20.10
N TYR A 199 14.21 8.88 20.51
CA TYR A 199 12.96 8.45 21.13
C TYR A 199 12.65 9.40 22.31
N PRO A 200 11.41 9.87 22.50
CA PRO A 200 11.02 10.27 23.84
C PRO A 200 11.09 9.01 24.71
N LEU A 201 11.93 9.07 25.75
CA LEU A 201 11.83 8.19 26.91
C LEU A 201 10.35 8.11 27.32
N ILE A 202 9.68 6.98 27.09
CA ILE A 202 8.59 6.37 27.90
C ILE A 202 8.09 5.11 27.16
N LYS A 203 8.72 3.96 27.41
CA LYS A 203 8.16 2.85 28.22
C LYS A 203 9.26 1.80 28.41
N PRO A 204 9.59 1.42 29.66
CA PRO A 204 10.77 0.62 29.96
C PRO A 204 10.43 -0.86 29.98
N HIS A 205 10.71 -1.64 28.94
CA HIS A 205 10.80 -3.11 29.07
C HIS A 205 11.68 -3.72 27.96
N LEU A 206 12.97 -3.37 27.89
CA LEU A 206 14.03 -4.32 27.51
C LEU A 206 15.41 -3.67 27.70
N LEU A 207 16.06 -3.97 28.82
CA LEU A 207 17.50 -3.78 28.98
C LEU A 207 18.19 -4.98 28.31
N ILE A 208 18.76 -4.80 27.13
CA ILE A 208 19.77 -5.74 26.62
C ILE A 208 21.12 -5.27 27.17
N ALA A 209 21.57 -5.93 28.24
CA ALA A 209 22.91 -5.74 28.78
C ALA A 209 23.94 -6.40 27.86
N ALA A 210 24.72 -5.61 27.12
CA ALA A 210 25.93 -6.08 26.47
C ALA A 210 27.06 -6.18 27.51
N LYS A 211 27.31 -7.40 27.97
CA LYS A 211 28.43 -7.74 28.87
C LYS A 211 29.74 -7.63 28.09
N GLY A 212 30.44 -6.49 28.23
CA GLY A 212 31.78 -6.29 27.70
C GLY A 212 32.81 -7.14 28.44
N GLY A 213 33.22 -8.25 27.82
CA GLY A 213 34.39 -9.01 28.25
C GLY A 213 35.67 -8.33 27.78
N ARG A 214 36.43 -7.73 28.71
CA ARG A 214 37.85 -7.41 28.49
C ARG A 214 38.63 -8.73 28.47
N ARG A 215 39.41 -8.96 27.42
CA ARG A 215 40.47 -9.98 27.41
C ARG A 215 41.67 -9.46 28.20
N LEU A 216 42.26 -10.37 28.98
CA LEU A 216 43.58 -10.26 29.61
C LEU A 216 44.67 -10.14 28.55
#